data_AF-A0A6G3MNN6-F1
#
_entry.id   AF-A0A6G3MNN6-F1
#
_cell.length_a   1.000
_cell.length_b   1.000
_cell.length_c   1.000
_cell.angle_alpha   90.00
_cell.angle_beta   90.00
_cell.angle_gamma   90.00
#
_symmetry.space_group_name_H-M   'P 1'
#
loop_
_entity.id
_entity.type
_entity.pdbx_description
1 polymer ?
#
loop_
_entity_poly.entity_id
_entity_poly.type
_entity_poly.pdbx_seq_one_letter_code
_entity_poly.pdbx_strand_id
1 'polypeptide(L)'
;ECFKEARTILIPKDKDNLTDINNFRPISITSILYRSFAGILADRLHNVSKNVFNSSQRGFLRLDGCFQNTQEILNIIKKSSRCKTTPACLLFIDLSKAFDK
;
A
#
# COMPACT_ATOMS: atom_id res chain seq x y z
N GLU A 1 -2.04 -3.47 -29.53
CA GLU A 1 -2.84 -2.33 -29.03
C GLU A 1 -3.37 -2.57 -27.61
N CYS A 2 -3.97 -3.72 -27.30
CA CYS A 2 -4.60 -4.00 -25.99
C CYS A 2 -3.69 -3.95 -24.72
N PHE A 3 -2.37 -3.84 -24.86
CA PHE A 3 -1.42 -3.65 -23.74
C PHE A 3 -1.16 -2.17 -23.42
N LYS A 4 -1.56 -1.25 -24.30
CA LYS A 4 -1.34 0.20 -24.18
C LYS A 4 -2.60 0.96 -23.77
N GLU A 5 -3.73 0.27 -23.66
CA GLU A 5 -5.03 0.85 -23.36
C GLU A 5 -5.55 0.41 -21.99
N ALA A 6 -6.23 1.33 -21.30
CA ALA A 6 -6.93 1.07 -20.06
C ALA A 6 -8.24 1.87 -20.03
N ARG A 7 -9.28 1.28 -19.44
CA ARG A 7 -10.53 1.98 -19.14
C ARG A 7 -10.48 2.51 -17.71
N THR A 8 -10.51 3.82 -17.53
CA THR A 8 -10.54 4.44 -16.20
C THR A 8 -11.96 4.57 -15.67
N ILE A 9 -12.19 4.11 -14.44
CA ILE A 9 -13.45 4.29 -13.70
C ILE A 9 -13.15 5.13 -12.46
N LEU A 10 -14.02 6.10 -12.16
CA LEU A 10 -13.93 6.89 -10.95
C LEU A 10 -14.72 6.21 -9.83
N ILE A 11 -14.05 5.91 -8.71
CA ILE A 11 -14.69 5.35 -7.51
C ILE A 11 -14.69 6.40 -6.40
N PRO A 12 -15.85 6.80 -5.85
CA PRO A 12 -15.89 7.75 -4.75
C PRO A 12 -15.22 7.16 -3.49
N LYS A 13 -14.45 7.97 -2.76
CA LYS A 13 -13.88 7.59 -1.45
C LYS A 13 -15.01 7.53 -0.42
N ASP A 14 -15.87 8.54 -0.45
CA ASP A 14 -16.98 8.74 0.50
C ASP A 14 -18.28 9.05 -0.27
N LYS A 15 -19.45 8.76 0.32
CA LYS A 15 -20.77 8.94 -0.35
C LYS A 15 -21.31 10.37 -0.31
N ASP A 16 -20.80 11.21 0.57
CA ASP A 16 -21.46 12.46 0.95
C ASP A 16 -21.08 13.65 0.06
N ASN A 17 -19.99 13.57 -0.71
CA ASN A 17 -19.49 14.69 -1.52
C ASN A 17 -19.11 14.25 -2.94
N LEU A 18 -20.10 13.92 -3.78
CA LEU A 18 -19.88 13.45 -5.15
C LEU A 18 -19.59 14.56 -6.17
N THR A 19 -19.65 15.83 -5.76
CA THR A 19 -19.35 16.99 -6.64
C THR A 19 -17.87 17.39 -6.63
N ASP A 20 -17.10 17.00 -5.59
CA ASP A 20 -15.66 17.23 -5.52
C ASP A 20 -14.88 16.11 -6.24
N ILE A 21 -14.17 16.45 -7.31
CA ILE A 21 -13.34 15.49 -8.07
C ILE A 21 -12.23 14.85 -7.22
N ASN A 22 -11.75 15.53 -6.17
CA ASN A 22 -10.72 14.97 -5.27
C ASN A 22 -11.27 13.85 -4.38
N ASN A 23 -12.60 13.74 -4.24
CA ASN A 23 -13.27 12.64 -3.58
C ASN A 23 -13.29 11.36 -4.44
N PHE A 24 -12.77 11.37 -5.66
CA PHE A 24 -12.69 10.17 -6.49
C PHE A 24 -11.30 9.56 -6.50
N ARG A 25 -11.26 8.22 -6.52
CA ARG A 25 -10.08 7.41 -6.86
C ARG A 25 -10.24 6.92 -8.30
N PRO A 26 -9.39 7.34 -9.24
CA PRO A 26 -9.38 6.74 -10.57
C PRO A 26 -8.80 5.32 -10.50
N ILE A 27 -9.49 4.35 -11.10
CA ILE A 27 -8.99 2.99 -11.28
C ILE A 27 -8.91 2.69 -12.78
N SER A 28 -7.69 2.51 -13.27
CA SER A 28 -7.41 2.12 -14.65
C SER A 28 -7.48 0.60 -14.81
N ILE A 29 -8.48 0.11 -15.54
CA ILE A 29 -8.68 -1.31 -15.83
C ILE A 29 -8.06 -1.63 -17.19
N THR A 30 -6.95 -2.35 -17.19
CA THR A 30 -6.25 -2.84 -18.41
C THR A 30 -6.87 -4.13 -18.96
N SER A 31 -6.47 -4.55 -20.15
CA SER A 31 -6.93 -5.82 -20.75
C SER A 31 -6.60 -7.04 -19.88
N ILE A 32 -7.40 -8.12 -20.00
CA ILE A 32 -7.15 -9.37 -19.26
C ILE A 32 -5.76 -9.93 -19.54
N LEU A 33 -5.30 -9.86 -20.80
CA LEU A 33 -3.98 -10.32 -21.21
C LEU A 33 -2.86 -9.56 -20.48
N TYR A 34 -2.98 -8.24 -20.38
CA TYR A 34 -2.03 -7.43 -19.63
C TYR A 34 -2.04 -7.81 -18.15
N ARG A 35 -3.21 -7.94 -17.52
CA ARG A 35 -3.31 -8.31 -16.09
C ARG A 35 -2.73 -9.70 -15.81
N SER A 36 -2.99 -10.67 -16.67
CA SER A 36 -2.41 -12.02 -16.57
C SER A 36 -0.88 -11.97 -16.67
N PHE A 37 -0.36 -11.24 -17.65
CA PHE A 37 1.08 -11.06 -17.80
C PHE A 37 1.72 -10.35 -16.59
N ALA A 38 1.13 -9.24 -16.14
CA ALA A 38 1.57 -8.50 -14.95
C ALA A 38 1.52 -9.37 -13.68
N GLY A 39 0.51 -10.23 -13.53
CA GLY A 39 0.42 -11.19 -12.42
C GLY A 39 1.58 -12.18 -12.42
N ILE A 40 1.91 -12.76 -13.58
CA ILE A 40 3.08 -13.65 -13.72
C ILE A 40 4.37 -12.92 -13.34
N LEU A 41 4.54 -11.67 -13.77
CA LEU A 41 5.69 -10.86 -13.41
C LEU A 41 5.73 -10.56 -11.90
N ALA A 42 4.60 -10.18 -11.30
CA ALA A 42 4.51 -9.89 -9.88
C ALA A 42 4.89 -11.11 -9.03
N ASP A 43 4.44 -12.31 -9.41
CA ASP A 43 4.79 -13.55 -8.72
C ASP A 43 6.29 -13.88 -8.82
N ARG A 44 6.89 -13.66 -10.00
CA ARG A 44 8.34 -13.84 -10.18
C ARG A 44 9.14 -12.84 -9.35
N LEU A 45 8.72 -11.57 -9.33
CA LEU A 45 9.36 -10.53 -8.53
C LEU A 45 9.21 -10.78 -7.03
N HIS A 46 8.08 -11.33 -6.60
CA HIS A 46 7.85 -11.67 -5.20
C HIS A 46 8.86 -12.71 -4.67
N ASN A 47 9.30 -13.64 -5.52
CA ASN A 47 10.28 -14.65 -5.12
C ASN A 47 11.67 -14.06 -4.80
N VAL A 48 12.04 -12.96 -5.47
CA VAL A 48 13.33 -12.27 -5.25
C VAL A 48 13.22 -11.12 -4.25
N SER A 49 12.01 -10.60 -4.00
CA SER A 49 11.81 -9.40 -3.19
C SER A 49 12.21 -9.56 -1.72
N LYS A 50 12.20 -10.79 -1.19
CA LYS A 50 12.64 -11.09 0.18
C LYS A 50 14.08 -10.63 0.47
N ASN A 51 14.94 -10.63 -0.56
CA ASN A 51 16.34 -10.23 -0.42
C ASN A 51 16.58 -8.75 -0.73
N VAL A 52 15.56 -8.04 -1.21
CA VAL A 52 15.66 -6.63 -1.66
C VAL A 52 14.96 -5.69 -0.69
N PHE A 53 13.84 -6.12 -0.10
CA PHE A 53 13.05 -5.27 0.79
C PHE A 53 13.67 -5.17 2.20
N ASN A 54 13.45 -4.01 2.82
CA ASN A 54 13.77 -3.82 4.22
C ASN A 54 12.96 -4.79 5.10
N SER A 55 13.56 -5.25 6.20
CA SER A 55 12.94 -6.18 7.15
C SER A 55 11.65 -5.67 7.79
N SER A 56 11.37 -4.37 7.76
CA SER A 56 10.15 -3.73 8.26
C SER A 56 9.07 -3.52 7.17
N GLN A 57 9.36 -3.85 5.90
CA GLN A 57 8.34 -3.83 4.85
C GLN A 57 7.31 -4.93 5.12
N ARG A 58 6.03 -4.55 5.23
CA ARG A 58 4.91 -5.47 5.40
C ARG A 58 3.82 -5.33 4.35
N GLY A 59 3.73 -4.17 3.69
CA GLY A 59 2.74 -3.92 2.64
C GLY A 59 3.00 -4.75 1.39
N PHE A 60 1.92 -5.26 0.79
CA PHE A 60 1.92 -6.05 -0.45
C PHE A 60 2.76 -7.34 -0.42
N LEU A 61 3.01 -7.88 0.78
CA LEU A 61 3.62 -9.19 0.96
C LEU A 61 2.55 -10.26 1.21
N ARG A 62 2.90 -11.54 1.00
CA ARG A 62 2.02 -12.69 1.26
C ARG A 62 1.96 -13.03 2.75
N LEU A 63 1.57 -12.06 3.57
CA LEU A 63 1.46 -12.13 5.04
C LEU A 63 0.46 -11.06 5.54
N ASP A 64 -0.05 -11.23 6.76
CA ASP A 64 -0.90 -10.21 7.39
C ASP A 64 -0.05 -9.04 7.91
N GLY A 65 0.21 -8.09 7.01
CA GLY A 65 1.10 -6.97 7.30
C GLY A 65 0.50 -5.96 8.27
N CYS A 66 -0.82 -5.80 8.27
CA CYS A 66 -1.53 -4.91 9.19
C CYS A 66 -1.40 -5.41 10.63
N PHE A 67 -1.71 -6.69 10.86
CA PHE A 67 -1.59 -7.28 12.18
C PHE A 67 -0.15 -7.19 12.71
N GLN A 68 0.84 -7.55 11.88
CA GLN A 68 2.25 -7.49 12.27
C GLN A 68 2.69 -6.05 12.61
N ASN A 69 2.35 -5.06 11.78
CA ASN A 69 2.66 -3.66 12.04
C ASN A 69 2.01 -3.17 13.34
N THR A 70 0.74 -3.51 13.58
CA THR A 70 0.05 -3.14 14.83
C THR A 70 0.73 -3.75 16.05
N GLN A 71 1.10 -5.04 16.01
CA GLN A 71 1.83 -5.67 17.11
C GLN A 71 3.21 -5.05 17.33
N GLU A 72 3.94 -4.73 16.26
CA GLU A 72 5.24 -4.08 16.34
C GLU A 72 5.15 -2.70 17.00
N ILE A 73 4.21 -1.86 16.58
CA ILE A 73 3.95 -0.55 17.18
C ILE A 73 3.56 -0.69 18.66
N LEU A 74 2.66 -1.62 19.00
CA LEU A 74 2.27 -1.86 20.40
C LEU A 74 3.46 -2.28 21.27
N ASN A 75 4.36 -3.10 20.74
CA ASN A 75 5.57 -3.52 21.45
C ASN A 75 6.54 -2.34 21.66
N ILE A 76 6.71 -1.47 20.66
CA ILE A 76 7.51 -0.25 20.77
C ILE A 76 6.94 0.67 21.85
N ILE A 77 5.62 0.89 21.86
CA ILE A 77 4.93 1.72 22.88
C ILE A 77 5.14 1.13 24.28
N LYS A 78 4.95 -0.18 24.46
CA LYS A 78 5.17 -0.87 25.74
C LYS A 78 6.62 -0.78 26.23
N LYS A 79 7.59 -0.83 25.31
CA LYS A 79 9.01 -0.71 25.66
C LYS A 79 9.35 0.71 26.07
N SER A 80 8.82 1.71 25.36
CA SER A 80 9.01 3.12 25.70
C SER A 80 8.39 3.47 27.06
N SER A 81 7.18 2.99 27.36
CA SER A 81 6.53 3.30 28.65
C SER A 81 7.29 2.77 29.87
N ARG A 82 8.11 1.73 29.71
CA ARG A 82 9.00 1.19 30.75
C ARG A 82 10.30 1.97 30.89
N CYS A 83 10.76 2.64 29.83
CA CYS A 83 12.01 3.40 29.80
C CYS A 83 11.73 4.90 29.93
N LYS A 84 11.54 5.39 31.17
CA LYS A 84 11.17 6.78 31.45
C LYS A 84 12.23 7.83 31.06
N THR A 85 13.44 7.40 30.70
CA THR A 85 14.57 8.29 30.39
C THR A 85 14.63 8.70 28.92
N THR A 86 13.86 8.05 28.03
CA THR A 86 13.87 8.35 26.59
C THR A 86 12.44 8.59 26.09
N PRO A 87 12.09 9.82 25.69
CA PRO A 87 10.78 10.08 25.10
C PRO A 87 10.66 9.38 23.74
N ALA A 88 9.49 8.80 23.45
CA ALA A 88 9.18 8.23 22.14
C ALA A 88 8.15 9.09 21.41
N CYS A 89 8.26 9.13 20.07
CA CYS A 89 7.33 9.80 19.18
C CYS A 89 6.95 8.83 18.05
N LEU A 90 5.68 8.84 17.64
CA LEU A 90 5.18 8.09 16.50
C LEU A 90 4.80 9.07 15.39
N LEU A 91 5.40 8.91 14.21
CA LEU A 91 5.16 9.76 13.06
C LEU A 91 4.42 8.94 11.98
N PHE A 92 3.26 9.45 11.55
CA PHE A 92 2.50 8.89 10.45
C PHE A 92 2.78 9.70 9.20
N ILE A 93 3.41 9.07 8.20
CA ILE A 93 3.75 9.67 6.91
C ILE A 93 2.91 8.97 5.84
N ASP A 94 2.29 9.75 4.97
CA ASP A 94 1.54 9.25 3.82
C ASP A 94 1.97 9.96 2.53
N LEU A 95 1.89 9.25 1.40
CA LEU A 95 2.25 9.77 0.10
C LEU A 95 0.98 10.15 -0.68
N SER A 96 0.80 11.46 -0.92
CA SER A 96 -0.31 11.94 -1.75
C SER A 96 -0.16 11.43 -3.18
N LYS A 97 -1.22 10.80 -3.70
CA LYS A 97 -1.31 10.28 -5.07
C LYS A 97 -0.14 9.36 -5.45
N ALA A 98 0.15 8.37 -4.60
CA ALA A 98 1.29 7.46 -4.74
C ALA A 98 1.38 6.71 -6.09
N PHE A 99 0.30 6.61 -6.86
CA PHE A 99 0.24 5.91 -8.14
C PHE A 99 -0.04 6.81 -9.36
N ASP A 100 -0.27 8.12 -9.17
CA ASP A 100 -0.66 9.04 -10.25
C ASP A 100 0.53 9.83 -10.83
N LYS A 101 1.77 9.52 -10.43
CA LYS A 101 2.99 10.17 -10.91
C LYS A 101 3.71 9.36 -11.98
#